data_AF-A0A0B8PEH0-F1
#
_entry.id   AF-A0A0B8PEH0-F1
#
_cell.length_a   1.000
_cell.length_b   1.000
_cell.length_c   1.000
_cell.angle_alpha   90.00
_cell.angle_beta   90.00
_cell.angle_gamma   90.00
#
_symmetry.space_group_name_H-M   'P 1'
#
loop_
_entity.id
_entity.type
_entity.pdbx_description
1 polymer ?
#
loop_
_entity_poly.entity_id
_entity_poly.type
_entity_poly.pdbx_seq_one_letter_code
_entity_poly.pdbx_strand_id
1 'polypeptide(L)' 'MQGIFDAVDELCDEGLGDILIFMNGEREIRDTADALSKRGLKETEIVPLYARLSAGEQNRIFQPHTGVELFLPPTLLRLH' A
#
# COMPACT_ATOMS: atom_id res chain seq x y z
N MET A 1 4.10 4.87 -13.67
CA MET A 1 3.32 5.57 -12.62
C MET A 1 1.86 5.75 -13.00
N GLN A 2 1.52 6.29 -14.18
CA GLN A 2 0.11 6.50 -14.59
C GLN A 2 -0.79 5.27 -14.38
N GLY A 3 -0.38 4.09 -14.86
CA GLY A 3 -1.19 2.87 -14.68
C GLY A 3 -1.37 2.39 -13.23
N ILE A 4 -0.49 2.76 -12.30
CA ILE A 4 -0.70 2.48 -10.87
C ILE A 4 -1.79 3.40 -10.31
N PHE A 5 -1.81 4.66 -10.74
CA PHE A 5 -2.80 5.63 -10.29
C PHE A 5 -4.19 5.29 -10.79
N ASP A 6 -4.30 4.91 -12.06
CA ASP A 6 -5.58 4.53 -12.67
C ASP A 6 -6.16 3.30 -11.95
N ALA A 7 -5.32 2.30 -11.65
CA ALA A 7 -5.74 1.11 -10.90
C ALA A 7 -6.15 1.43 -9.45
N VAL A 8 -5.44 2.33 -8.77
CA VAL A 8 -5.81 2.76 -7.41
C VAL A 8 -7.15 3.50 -7.42
N ASP A 9 -7.37 4.38 -8.40
CA ASP A 9 -8.64 5.12 -8.51
C ASP A 9 -9.81 4.17 -8.75
N GLU A 10 -9.65 3.21 -9.66
CA GLU A 10 -10.67 2.18 -9.95
C GLU A 10 -11.01 1.37 -8.69
N LEU A 11 -10.00 0.92 -7.95
CA LEU A 11 -10.21 0.14 -6.71
C LEU A 11 -10.83 0.99 -5.59
N CYS A 12 -10.47 2.27 -5.48
CA CYS A 12 -11.09 3.19 -4.52
C CYS A 12 -12.58 3.44 -4.85
N ASP A 13 -12.95 3.47 -6.13
CA ASP A 13 -14.34 3.62 -6.57
C ASP A 13 -15.18 2.35 -6.35
N GLU A 14 -14.55 1.16 -6.34
CA GLU A 14 -15.22 -0.12 -6.06
C GLU A 14 -15.66 -0.30 -4.60
N GLY A 15 -15.02 0.40 -3.65
CA GLY A 15 -15.44 0.44 -2.24
C GLY A 15 -14.29 0.46 -1.24
N LEU A 16 -14.64 0.30 0.05
CA LEU A 16 -13.66 0.24 1.14
C LEU A 16 -12.95 -1.12 1.15
N GLY A 17 -11.63 -1.13 1.06
CA GLY A 17 -10.81 -2.33 1.15
C GLY A 17 -9.31 -2.03 1.03
N ASP A 18 -8.49 -2.96 1.51
CA ASP A 18 -7.03 -2.83 1.47
C ASP A 18 -6.47 -3.21 0.09
N ILE A 19 -5.49 -2.44 -0.39
CA ILE A 19 -4.83 -2.63 -1.68
C ILE A 19 -3.33 -2.89 -1.45
N LEU A 20 -2.84 -4.03 -1.93
CA LEU A 20 -1.43 -4.40 -1.84
C LEU A 20 -0.74 -4.25 -3.21
N ILE A 21 0.22 -3.33 -3.30
CA ILE A 21 0.96 -2.98 -4.52
C ILE A 21 2.41 -3.48 -4.41
N PHE A 22 2.83 -4.45 -5.22
CA PHE A 22 4.21 -4.94 -5.21
C PHE A 22 5.14 -4.06 -6.05
N MET A 23 6.30 -3.69 -5.49
CA MET A 23 7.32 -2.85 -6.16
C MET A 23 8.71 -3.50 -6.08
N ASN A 24 9.61 -3.21 -7.02
CA ASN A 24 10.88 -3.95 -7.11
C ASN A 24 11.95 -3.50 -6.09
N GLY A 25 11.75 -2.37 -5.41
CA GLY A 25 12.74 -1.88 -4.44
C GLY A 25 12.29 -0.71 -3.58
N GLU A 26 13.06 -0.46 -2.53
CA GLU A 26 12.77 0.55 -1.48
C GLU A 26 12.60 1.97 -2.03
N ARG A 27 13.38 2.32 -3.06
CA ARG A 27 13.28 3.62 -3.73
C ARG A 27 11.95 3.75 -4.47
N GLU A 28 11.57 2.75 -5.25
CA GLU A 28 10.30 2.77 -5.99
C GLU A 28 9.09 2.83 -5.05
N ILE A 29 9.17 2.12 -3.92
CA ILE A 29 8.16 2.15 -2.86
C ILE A 29 8.00 3.59 -2.31
N ARG A 30 9.11 4.24 -1.91
CA ARG A 30 9.08 5.63 -1.42
C ARG A 30 8.50 6.57 -2.45
N ASP A 31 9.01 6.53 -3.67
CA ASP A 31 8.61 7.44 -4.75
C ASP A 31 7.11 7.28 -5.06
N THR A 32 6.60 6.04 -5.01
CA THR A 32 5.19 5.73 -5.24
C THR A 32 4.32 6.17 -4.07
N ALA A 33 4.72 5.91 -2.83
CA ALA A 33 3.99 6.34 -1.64
C ALA A 33 3.89 7.87 -1.54
N ASP A 34 5.00 8.58 -1.81
CA ASP A 34 5.03 10.04 -1.85
C ASP A 34 4.11 10.59 -2.95
N ALA A 35 4.11 9.94 -4.12
CA ALA A 35 3.25 10.34 -5.22
C ALA A 35 1.77 10.11 -4.90
N LEU A 36 1.41 8.96 -4.32
CA LEU A 36 0.04 8.64 -3.91
C LEU A 36 -0.45 9.57 -2.79
N SER A 37 0.40 9.88 -1.81
CA SER A 37 0.07 10.78 -0.70
C SER A 37 -0.26 12.19 -1.19
N LYS A 38 0.40 12.65 -2.25
CA LYS A 38 0.13 13.95 -2.88
C LYS A 38 -1.18 13.99 -3.67
N ARG A 39 -1.80 12.85 -3.96
CA ARG A 39 -3.09 12.80 -4.69
C ARG A 39 -4.28 13.12 -3.81
N GLY A 40 -4.15 13.04 -2.48
CA GLY A 40 -5.24 13.38 -1.55
C GLY A 40 -6.43 12.43 -1.65
N LEU A 41 -6.17 11.13 -1.77
CA LEU A 41 -7.20 10.09 -1.78
C LEU A 41 -8.04 10.17 -0.49
N LYS A 42 -9.37 10.09 -0.62
CA LYS A 42 -10.27 10.19 0.53
C LYS A 42 -10.18 8.94 1.38
N GLU A 43 -10.10 9.12 2.70
CA GLU A 43 -10.18 8.01 3.68
C GLU A 43 -9.18 6.87 3.39
N THR A 44 -8.04 7.24 2.80
CA THR A 44 -7.00 6.30 2.37
C THR A 44 -5.74 6.52 3.21
N GLU A 45 -5.25 5.46 3.84
CA GLU A 45 -3.97 5.45 4.52
C GLU A 45 -2.92 4.75 3.64
N ILE A 46 -1.73 5.34 3.53
CA ILE A 46 -0.67 4.82 2.66
C ILE A 46 0.47 4.36 3.56
N VAL A 47 0.76 3.07 3.55
CA VAL A 47 1.73 2.43 4.44
C VAL A 47 2.85 1.79 3.62
N PRO A 48 4.01 2.46 3.48
CA PRO A 48 5.15 1.90 2.78
C PRO A 48 5.75 0.72 3.57
N LEU A 49 5.93 -0.44 2.93
CA LEU A 49 6.43 -1.64 3.58
C LEU A 49 7.82 -2.02 3.06
N TYR A 50 8.85 -1.78 3.85
CA TYR A 50 10.21 -2.18 3.47
C TYR A 50 10.60 -3.52 4.11
N ALA A 51 11.54 -4.24 3.48
CA ALA A 51 12.09 -5.48 4.04
C ALA A 51 12.97 -5.20 5.26
N ARG A 52 12.31 -4.94 6.40
CA ARG A 52 12.85 -5.01 7.78
C ARG A 52 11.77 -4.83 8.86
N LEU A 53 10.50 -5.07 8.54
CA LEU A 53 9.42 -4.96 9.51
C LEU A 53 9.54 -6.07 10.55
N SER A 54 9.51 -5.66 11.82
CA SER A 54 9.38 -6.59 12.93
C SER A 54 8.09 -7.41 12.81
N ALA A 55 8.03 -8.58 13.44
CA ALA A 55 6.81 -9.40 13.45
C ALA A 55 5.57 -8.62 13.95
N GLY A 56 5.75 -7.63 14.83
CA GLY A 56 4.68 -6.77 15.32
C GLY A 56 4.14 -5.81 14.26
N GLU A 57 5.00 -5.28 13.40
CA GLU A 57 4.57 -4.42 12.29
C GLU A 57 3.96 -5.25 11.15
N GLN A 58 4.47 -6.46 10.92
CA GLN A 58 3.86 -7.41 9.99
C GLN A 58 2.43 -7.76 10.40
N ASN A 59 2.20 -8.05 11.69
CA ASN A 59 0.86 -8.36 12.19
C ASN A 59 -0.11 -7.17 12.17
N ARG A 60 0.39 -5.92 12.18
CA ARG A 60 -0.46 -4.73 12.06
C ARG A 60 -1.04 -4.58 10.66
N ILE A 61 -0.29 -4.93 9.62
CA ILE A 61 -0.73 -4.89 8.21
C ILE A 61 -1.91 -5.83 7.96
N PHE A 62 -1.99 -6.93 8.70
CA PHE A 62 -3.04 -7.94 8.55
C PHE A 62 -4.22 -7.73 9.50
N GLN A 63 -4.23 -6.68 10.32
CA GLN A 63 -5.40 -6.34 11.12
C GLN A 63 -6.44 -5.62 10.24
N PRO A 64 -7.73 -5.88 10.42
CA PRO A 64 -8.77 -5.16 9.68
C PRO A 64 -8.74 -3.69 10.12
N HIS A 65 -8.48 -2.81 9.16
CA HIS A 65 -8.49 -1.36 9.37
C HIS A 65 -9.78 -0.75 8.83
N THR A 66 -10.15 0.41 9.35
CA THR A 66 -11.28 1.21 8.84
C THR A 66 -10.75 2.18 7.79
N GLY A 67 -10.78 1.79 6.52
CA GLY A 67 -10.34 2.62 5.40
C GLY A 67 -9.82 1.80 4.22
N VAL A 68 -9.28 2.49 3.22
CA VAL A 68 -8.50 1.87 2.14
C VAL A 68 -7.02 2.00 2.50
N GLU A 69 -6.32 0.88 2.73
CA GLU A 69 -4.88 0.93 3.01
C GLU A 69 -4.04 0.47 1.80
N LEU A 70 -3.12 1.32 1.35
CA LEU A 70 -2.17 0.99 0.28
C LEU A 70 -0.85 0.47 0.87
N PHE A 71 -0.55 -0.80 0.65
CA PHE A 71 0.66 -1.45 1.13
C PHE A 71 1.66 -1.69 -0.01
N LEU A 72 2.95 -1.40 0.22
CA LEU A 72 3.97 -1.48 -0.83
C LEU A 72 5.16 -2.41 -0.47
N PRO A 73 5.06 -3.75 -0.59
CA PRO A 73 6.15 -4.67 -0.25
C PRO A 73 7.16 -4.92 -1.40
N PRO A 74 8.44 -5.20 -1.09
CA PRO A 74 9.48 -5.49 -2.08
C PRO A 74 9.43 -6.91 -2.68
N THR A 75 8.85 -7.90 -1.99
CA THR A 75 8.60 -9.27 -2.50
C THR A 75 7.62 -10.00 -1.57
N LEU A 76 6.82 -10.93 -2.13
CA LEU A 76 5.78 -11.75 -1.48
C LEU A 76 6.00 -11.94 0.04
N LEU A 77 5.17 -11.27 0.85
CA LEU A 77 5.01 -11.58 2.27
C LEU A 77 4.57 -13.05 2.35
N ARG A 78 5.48 -13.95 2.71
CA ARG A 78 5.17 -15.38 2.86
C ARG A 78 4.34 -15.57 4.12
N LEU A 79 3.03 -15.42 3.99
CA LEU A 79 2.03 -15.80 4.97
C LEU A 79 2.24 -17.28 5.33
N HIS A 80 2.57 -17.56 6.60
CA HIS A 80 2.49 -18.89 7.19
C HIS A 80 1.42 -18.88 8.26
#